data_AF-A0A949MGW3-F1
#
_entry.id   AF-A0A949MGW3-F1
#
_cell.length_a   1.000
_cell.length_b   1.000
_cell.length_c   1.000
_cell.angle_alpha   90.00
_cell.angle_beta   90.00
_cell.angle_gamma   90.00
#
_symmetry.space_group_name_H-M   'P 1'
#
loop_
_entity.id
_entity.type
_entity.pdbx_description
1 polymer ?
#
loop_
_entity_poly.entity_id
_entity_poly.type
_entity_poly.pdbx_seq_one_letter_code
_entity_poly.pdbx_strand_id
1 'polypeptide(L)'
;TSLPFWLAVAGVALAWFFYLKAPAIPAALKQRLAPLYRLLENKYYMDWINEHVIAAAARALGTGLWKGGDQAVIDGAVVNGSARLTGAVSSVVRLLQTGYLYWYAFFMIAGLLGLMSYFLMPSLFRG
;
A
#
# COMPACT_ATOMS: atom_id res chain seq x y z
N THR A 1 36.60 40.62 9.34
CA THR A 1 35.88 39.50 8.69
C THR A 1 36.58 39.00 7.42
N SER A 2 37.92 39.01 7.34
CA SER A 2 38.67 38.71 6.09
C SER A 2 39.33 37.32 6.02
N LEU A 3 39.46 36.60 7.14
CA LEU A 3 40.11 35.28 7.22
C LEU A 3 39.46 34.20 6.32
N PRO A 4 38.13 34.00 6.33
CA PRO A 4 37.48 33.04 5.44
C PRO A 4 37.66 33.37 3.95
N PHE A 5 37.70 34.67 3.62
CA PHE A 5 37.89 35.14 2.24
C PHE A 5 39.29 34.78 1.72
N TRP A 6 40.34 35.07 2.49
CA TRP A 6 41.72 34.72 2.11
C TRP A 6 41.94 33.21 2.03
N LEU A 7 41.30 32.43 2.91
CA LEU A 7 41.32 30.96 2.84
C LEU A 7 40.66 30.43 1.57
N ALA A 8 39.51 30.99 1.17
CA ALA A 8 38.84 30.61 -0.07
C ALA A 8 39.70 30.95 -1.31
N VAL A 9 40.30 32.15 -1.34
CA VAL A 9 41.20 32.57 -2.42
C VAL A 9 42.42 31.64 -2.51
N ALA A 10 43.04 31.30 -1.38
CA ALA A 10 44.13 30.35 -1.33
C ALA A 10 43.71 28.96 -1.84
N GLY A 11 42.52 28.48 -1.46
CA GLY A 11 41.96 27.22 -1.93
C GLY A 11 41.76 27.17 -3.45
N VAL A 12 41.23 28.25 -4.04
CA VAL A 12 41.04 28.37 -5.49
C VAL A 12 42.38 28.41 -6.23
N ALA A 13 43.34 29.20 -5.73
CA ALA A 13 44.68 29.28 -6.33
C ALA A 13 45.41 27.93 -6.31
N LEU A 14 45.27 27.19 -5.20
CA LEU A 14 45.88 25.88 -5.03
C LEU A 14 45.23 24.83 -5.94
N ALA A 15 43.90 24.87 -6.11
CA ALA A 15 43.19 24.02 -7.07
C ALA A 15 43.61 24.31 -8.53
N TRP A 16 43.73 25.59 -8.91
CA TRP A 16 44.20 26.01 -10.23
C TRP A 16 45.61 25.46 -10.53
N PHE A 17 46.53 25.58 -9.57
CA PHE A 17 47.90 25.08 -9.70
C PHE A 17 47.95 23.55 -9.86
N PHE A 18 47.18 22.81 -9.05
CA PHE A 18 47.13 21.34 -9.11
C PHE A 18 46.49 20.81 -10.40
N TYR A 19 45.50 21.51 -10.97
CA TYR A 19 44.85 21.05 -12.20
C TYR A 19 45.59 21.45 -13.48
N LEU A 20 46.22 22.63 -13.56
CA LEU A 20 46.83 23.12 -14.81
C LEU A 20 48.35 22.97 -14.89
N LYS A 21 49.06 23.10 -13.77
CA LYS A 21 50.55 23.12 -13.75
C LYS A 21 51.15 21.80 -13.30
N ALA A 22 50.51 21.09 -12.36
CA ALA A 22 51.08 19.89 -11.77
C ALA A 22 50.03 18.79 -11.50
N PRO A 23 49.39 18.22 -12.54
CA PRO A 23 48.38 17.16 -12.40
C PRO A 23 48.91 15.86 -11.78
N ALA A 24 50.23 15.67 -11.75
CA ALA A 24 50.87 14.55 -11.07
C ALA A 24 50.63 14.53 -9.55
N ILE A 25 50.46 15.71 -8.93
CA ILE A 25 50.23 15.85 -7.49
C ILE A 25 48.86 15.29 -7.07
N PRO A 26 47.72 15.71 -7.66
CA PRO A 26 46.42 15.12 -7.34
C PRO A 26 46.34 13.64 -7.75
N ALA A 27 47.05 13.20 -8.79
CA ALA A 27 47.13 11.78 -9.15
C ALA A 27 47.84 10.94 -8.08
N ALA A 28 48.96 11.42 -7.54
CA ALA A 28 49.67 10.76 -6.44
C ALA A 28 48.85 10.79 -5.14
N LEU A 29 48.12 11.88 -4.89
CA LEU A 29 47.23 12.01 -3.74
C LEU A 29 46.05 11.02 -3.84
N LYS A 30 45.46 10.85 -5.02
CA LYS A 30 44.42 9.85 -5.30
C LYS A 30 44.93 8.42 -5.07
N GLN A 31 46.18 8.12 -5.41
CA GLN A 31 46.77 6.79 -5.16
C GLN A 31 47.02 6.54 -3.67
N ARG A 32 47.55 7.52 -2.93
CA ARG A 32 47.85 7.37 -1.49
C ARG A 32 46.60 7.39 -0.61
N LEU A 33 45.61 8.20 -0.99
CA LEU A 33 44.32 8.33 -0.28
C LEU A 33 43.19 7.61 -1.03
N ALA A 34 43.51 6.60 -1.83
CA ALA A 34 42.55 5.83 -2.63
C ALA A 34 41.28 5.42 -1.86
N PRO A 35 41.34 4.89 -0.61
CA PRO A 35 40.12 4.53 0.12
C PRO A 35 39.24 5.75 0.45
N LEU A 36 39.84 6.86 0.87
CA LEU A 36 39.10 8.09 1.20
C LEU A 36 38.55 8.76 -0.06
N TYR A 37 39.35 8.82 -1.12
CA TYR A 37 38.93 9.35 -2.43
C TYR A 37 37.74 8.56 -2.98
N ARG A 38 37.78 7.23 -2.93
CA ARG A 38 36.65 6.37 -3.33
C ARG A 38 35.40 6.61 -2.48
N LEU A 39 35.56 6.85 -1.18
CA LEU A 39 34.44 7.12 -0.28
C LEU A 39 33.76 8.45 -0.61
N LEU A 40 34.53 9.51 -0.87
CA LEU A 40 34.00 10.81 -1.31
C LEU A 40 33.41 10.74 -2.73
N GLU A 41 34.07 10.03 -3.65
CA GLU A 41 33.62 9.83 -5.04
C GLU A 41 32.29 9.06 -5.09
N ASN A 42 32.12 8.07 -4.22
CA ASN A 42 30.86 7.33 -4.05
C ASN A 42 29.84 8.05 -3.15
N LYS A 43 29.98 9.36 -2.93
CA LYS A 43 29.09 10.18 -2.07
C LYS A 43 28.78 9.51 -0.72
N TYR A 44 29.82 9.01 -0.05
CA TYR A 44 29.69 8.31 1.24
C TYR A 44 28.78 7.08 1.21
N TYR A 45 28.51 6.51 0.03
CA TYR A 45 27.58 5.39 -0.18
C TYR A 45 26.13 5.67 0.29
N MET A 46 25.77 6.93 0.54
CA MET A 46 24.44 7.29 1.03
C MET A 46 23.35 6.94 0.02
N ASP A 47 23.62 7.15 -1.27
CA ASP A 47 22.71 6.78 -2.35
C ASP A 47 22.47 5.26 -2.39
N TRP A 48 23.54 4.46 -2.23
CA TRP A 48 23.46 3.00 -2.19
C TRP A 48 22.64 2.50 -0.99
N ILE A 49 22.89 3.03 0.20
CA ILE A 49 22.16 2.67 1.43
C ILE A 49 20.68 2.99 1.27
N ASN A 50 20.36 4.18 0.77
CA ASN A 50 18.98 4.60 0.62
C ASN A 50 18.24 3.66 -0.36
N GLU A 51 18.84 3.36 -1.50
CA GLU A 51 18.18 2.53 -2.52
C GLU A 51 18.07 1.05 -2.12
N HIS A 52 19.13 0.48 -1.54
CA HIS A 52 19.20 -0.95 -1.26
C HIS A 52 18.64 -1.34 0.10
N VAL A 53 18.70 -0.44 1.09
CA VAL A 53 18.26 -0.74 2.45
C VAL A 53 16.91 -0.07 2.69
N ILE A 54 16.84 1.26 2.58
CA ILE A 54 15.65 2.01 2.98
C ILE A 54 14.51 1.78 1.99
N ALA A 55 14.76 2.00 0.69
CA ALA A 55 13.74 1.86 -0.34
C ALA A 55 13.33 0.40 -0.56
N ALA A 56 14.26 -0.55 -0.42
CA ALA A 56 13.92 -1.97 -0.48
C ALA A 56 13.07 -2.39 0.73
N ALA A 57 13.43 -1.98 1.94
CA ALA A 57 12.64 -2.26 3.14
C ALA A 57 11.25 -1.61 3.08
N ALA A 58 11.16 -0.35 2.66
CA ALA A 58 9.89 0.34 2.48
C ALA A 58 8.98 -0.36 1.46
N ARG A 59 9.54 -0.79 0.32
CA ARG A 59 8.80 -1.57 -0.69
C ARG A 59 8.33 -2.92 -0.16
N ALA A 60 9.19 -3.63 0.57
CA ALA A 60 8.85 -4.92 1.16
C ALA A 60 7.72 -4.79 2.20
N LEU A 61 7.83 -3.80 3.10
CA LEU A 61 6.79 -3.51 4.09
C LEU A 61 5.48 -3.09 3.43
N GLY A 62 5.52 -2.18 2.44
CA GLY A 62 4.34 -1.77 1.70
C GLY A 62 3.66 -2.94 0.98
N THR A 63 4.44 -3.82 0.34
CA THR A 63 3.92 -5.00 -0.33
C THR A 63 3.31 -6.00 0.66
N GLY A 64 3.92 -6.17 1.83
CA GLY A 64 3.40 -7.01 2.91
C GLY A 64 2.09 -6.49 3.48
N LEU A 65 2.01 -5.19 3.75
CA LEU A 65 0.80 -4.52 4.23
C LEU A 65 -0.33 -4.57 3.19
N TRP A 66 -0.03 -4.35 1.91
CA TRP A 66 -1.03 -4.44 0.84
C TRP A 66 -1.58 -5.86 0.66
N LYS A 67 -0.70 -6.86 0.52
CA LYS A 67 -1.12 -8.25 0.30
C LYS A 67 -1.76 -8.86 1.55
N GLY A 68 -1.21 -8.57 2.73
CA GLY A 68 -1.68 -9.13 3.99
C GLY A 68 -2.89 -8.39 4.58
N GLY A 69 -2.95 -7.07 4.43
CA GLY A 69 -4.04 -6.24 4.92
C GLY A 69 -5.21 -6.21 3.94
N ASP A 70 -5.04 -5.52 2.82
CA ASP A 70 -6.16 -5.30 1.88
C ASP A 70 -6.63 -6.58 1.22
N GLN A 71 -5.72 -7.36 0.63
CA GLN A 71 -6.13 -8.50 -0.18
C GLN A 71 -6.68 -9.67 0.66
N ALA A 72 -6.12 -9.92 1.85
CA ALA A 72 -6.61 -11.01 2.69
C ALA A 72 -7.88 -10.65 3.47
N VAL A 73 -7.97 -9.41 4.00
CA VAL A 73 -9.10 -9.00 4.84
C VAL A 73 -10.28 -8.54 3.99
N ILE A 74 -10.06 -7.68 2.99
CA ILE A 74 -11.15 -7.09 2.21
C ILE A 74 -11.65 -8.10 1.17
N ASP A 75 -10.77 -8.58 0.29
CA ASP A 75 -11.19 -9.52 -0.76
C ASP A 75 -11.52 -10.90 -0.19
N GLY A 76 -10.73 -11.38 0.78
CA GLY A 76 -10.87 -12.70 1.37
C GLY A 76 -12.04 -12.82 2.37
N ALA A 77 -12.05 -11.99 3.41
CA ALA A 77 -13.02 -12.16 4.50
C ALA A 77 -14.36 -11.47 4.20
N VAL A 78 -14.33 -10.24 3.68
CA VAL A 78 -15.56 -9.46 3.48
C VAL A 78 -16.22 -9.84 2.15
N VAL A 79 -15.54 -9.65 1.02
CA VAL A 79 -16.18 -9.80 -0.30
C VAL A 79 -16.49 -11.27 -0.60
N ASN A 80 -15.49 -12.16 -0.51
CA ASN A 80 -15.71 -13.58 -0.77
C ASN A 80 -16.58 -14.25 0.30
N GLY A 81 -16.48 -13.83 1.56
CA GLY A 81 -17.33 -14.32 2.65
C GLY A 81 -18.80 -14.00 2.40
N SER A 82 -19.11 -12.73 2.13
CA SER A 82 -20.48 -12.29 1.81
C SER A 82 -21.00 -12.94 0.54
N ALA A 83 -20.21 -13.02 -0.53
CA ALA A 83 -20.62 -13.64 -1.78
C ALA A 83 -20.94 -15.15 -1.60
N ARG A 84 -20.11 -15.87 -0.83
CA ARG A 84 -20.36 -17.29 -0.51
C ARG A 84 -21.63 -17.46 0.32
N LEU A 85 -21.86 -16.59 1.30
CA LEU A 85 -23.06 -16.64 2.13
C LEU A 85 -24.32 -16.38 1.29
N THR A 86 -24.32 -15.33 0.47
CA THR A 86 -25.42 -15.04 -0.47
C THR A 86 -25.64 -16.19 -1.45
N GLY A 87 -24.57 -16.79 -1.98
CA GLY A 87 -24.65 -17.96 -2.84
C GLY A 87 -25.27 -19.17 -2.13
N ALA A 88 -24.85 -19.45 -0.90
CA ALA A 88 -25.39 -20.55 -0.09
C ALA A 88 -26.88 -20.35 0.20
N VAL A 89 -27.28 -19.16 0.63
CA VAL A 89 -28.70 -18.81 0.87
C VAL A 89 -29.50 -18.96 -0.43
N SER A 90 -29.00 -18.42 -1.54
CA SER A 90 -29.67 -18.52 -2.84
C SER A 90 -29.82 -19.98 -3.30
N SER A 91 -28.84 -20.83 -2.98
CA SER A 91 -28.88 -22.27 -3.29
C SER A 91 -30.00 -22.97 -2.53
N VAL A 92 -30.17 -22.64 -1.25
CA VAL A 92 -31.25 -23.19 -0.42
C VAL A 92 -32.61 -22.65 -0.86
N VAL A 93 -32.72 -21.34 -1.11
CA VAL A 93 -33.97 -20.71 -1.60
C VAL A 93 -34.39 -21.32 -2.94
N ARG A 94 -33.44 -21.65 -3.82
CA ARG A 94 -33.73 -22.31 -5.10
C ARG A 94 -34.37 -23.70 -4.91
N LEU A 95 -34.04 -24.42 -3.85
CA LEU A 95 -34.67 -25.72 -3.54
C LEU A 95 -36.13 -25.56 -3.08
N LEU A 96 -36.49 -24.43 -2.48
CA LEU A 96 -37.88 -24.14 -2.12
C LEU A 96 -38.75 -23.82 -3.34
N GLN A 97 -38.14 -23.40 -4.45
CA GLN A 97 -38.79 -23.21 -5.75
C GLN A 97 -38.96 -24.56 -6.49
N THR A 98 -39.81 -25.42 -5.94
CA THR A 98 -40.03 -26.80 -6.45
C THR A 98 -40.87 -26.87 -7.74
N GLY A 99 -41.46 -25.75 -8.18
CA GLY A 99 -42.28 -25.69 -9.40
C GLY A 99 -43.73 -26.17 -9.26
N TYR A 100 -44.13 -26.64 -8.07
CA TYR A 100 -45.50 -27.06 -7.80
C TYR A 100 -46.43 -25.86 -7.51
N LEU A 101 -47.43 -25.66 -8.37
CA LEU A 101 -48.45 -24.58 -8.25
C LEU A 101 -49.16 -24.55 -6.89
N TYR A 102 -49.40 -25.72 -6.26
CA TYR A 102 -50.05 -25.81 -4.95
C TYR A 102 -49.28 -25.06 -3.86
N TRP A 103 -47.96 -25.20 -3.82
CA TRP A 103 -47.10 -24.52 -2.84
C TRP A 103 -47.15 -23.00 -2.99
N TYR A 104 -47.17 -22.51 -4.23
CA TYR A 104 -47.33 -21.07 -4.49
C TYR A 104 -48.68 -20.55 -3.99
N ALA A 105 -49.78 -21.26 -4.29
CA ALA A 105 -51.12 -20.87 -3.84
C ALA A 105 -51.23 -20.83 -2.31
N PHE A 106 -50.64 -21.82 -1.62
CA PHE A 106 -50.60 -21.86 -0.17
C PHE A 106 -49.89 -20.63 0.43
N PHE A 107 -48.69 -20.29 -0.05
CA PHE A 107 -47.94 -19.13 0.46
C PHE A 107 -48.62 -17.79 0.12
N MET A 108 -49.30 -17.68 -1.03
CA MET A 108 -50.06 -16.48 -1.39
C MET A 108 -51.22 -16.22 -0.42
N ILE A 109 -52.02 -17.26 -0.11
CA ILE A 109 -53.14 -17.14 0.83
C ILE A 109 -52.62 -16.84 2.24
N ALA A 110 -51.57 -17.54 2.68
CA ALA A 110 -50.95 -17.30 3.98
C ALA A 110 -50.40 -15.87 4.10
N GLY A 111 -49.74 -15.37 3.05
CA GLY A 111 -49.22 -14.01 2.99
C GLY A 111 -50.32 -12.95 3.02
N LEU A 112 -51.41 -13.16 2.28
CA LEU A 112 -52.58 -12.27 2.30
C LEU A 112 -53.22 -12.22 3.69
N LEU A 113 -53.47 -13.38 4.31
CA LEU A 113 -54.04 -13.45 5.67
C LEU A 113 -53.11 -12.81 6.72
N GLY A 114 -51.79 -13.01 6.59
CA GLY A 114 -50.79 -12.38 7.45
C GLY A 114 -50.76 -10.86 7.32
N LEU A 115 -50.76 -10.34 6.09
CA LEU A 115 -50.81 -8.89 5.82
C LEU A 115 -52.12 -8.27 6.31
N MET A 116 -53.26 -8.93 6.06
CA MET A 116 -54.56 -8.48 6.56
C MET A 116 -54.58 -8.45 8.08
N SER A 117 -54.09 -9.50 8.74
CA SER A 117 -53.99 -9.55 10.20
C SER A 117 -53.09 -8.43 10.75
N TYR A 118 -51.92 -8.20 10.14
CA TYR A 118 -50.99 -7.15 10.57
C TYR A 118 -51.58 -5.74 10.43
N PHE A 119 -52.31 -5.48 9.33
CA PHE A 119 -52.89 -4.16 9.09
C PHE A 119 -54.16 -3.91 9.89
N LEU A 120 -54.99 -4.94 10.07
CA LEU A 120 -56.28 -4.83 10.76
C LEU A 120 -56.11 -4.82 12.28
N MET A 121 -55.12 -5.54 12.84
CA MET A 121 -54.91 -5.65 14.28
C MET A 121 -54.76 -4.26 14.96
N PRO A 122 -53.89 -3.34 14.50
CA PRO A 122 -53.81 -1.99 15.09
C PRO A 122 -55.07 -1.15 14.89
N SER A 123 -55.83 -1.37 13.79
CA SER A 123 -57.09 -0.66 13.54
C SER A 123 -58.21 -1.12 14.49
N LEU A 124 -58.15 -2.38 14.94
CA LEU A 124 -59.11 -2.95 15.89
C LEU A 124 -58.91 -2.43 17.33
N PHE A 125 -57.67 -2.10 17.70
CA PHE A 125 -57.32 -1.55 19.03
C PHE A 125 -57.34 -0.02 19.12
N ARG A 126 -57.57 0.68 18.00
CA ARG A 126 -57.69 2.16 17.92
C ARG A 126 -59.13 2.66 17.92
N GLY A 127 -60.12 1.77 18.04
CA GLY A 127 -61.54 2.09 18.19
C GLY A 127 -61.98 2.19 19.65
#